data_AF-A0A059KWJ4-F1
#
_entry.id   AF-A0A059KWJ4-F1
#
_cell.length_a   1.000
_cell.length_b   1.000
_cell.length_c   1.000
_cell.angle_alpha   90.00
_cell.angle_beta   90.00
_cell.angle_gamma   90.00
#
_symmetry.space_group_name_H-M   'P 1'
#
loop_
_entity.id
_entity.type
_entity.pdbx_description
1 polymer ?
#
loop_
_entity_poly.entity_id
_entity_poly.type
_entity_poly.pdbx_seq_one_letter_code
_entity_poly.pdbx_strand_id
1 'polypeptide(L)'
;MAHVPDNYLGVWQRRLIKFQSGRVDSETAVFWLQTPRLFADLRIPPVPLPALSLEQLNHADWLTLSEQKGFAGVTEVNGDICQWHRKLDYQPVSTEEDIGRMHFETSERLVETALDDSYYEIWERLPDSRGTCRGQWLQAVDDPARVACLVLAGDYFLFAASRAVALNPGGHLREHIDAATAPQQLACELSFGRHHGGKNPWHIDYSTLPGQVGQPLLSADIDPHASELFSDPRLLSSLGTYAPAAGWRCAPEP
;
A
#
# COMPACT_ATOMS: atom_id res chain seq x y z
N MET A 1 2.16 12.49 18.97
CA MET A 1 3.04 12.64 17.78
C MET A 1 2.49 13.77 16.94
N ALA A 2 3.35 14.50 16.23
CA ALA A 2 2.93 15.58 15.35
C ALA A 2 2.26 15.01 14.09
N HIS A 3 1.31 15.77 13.52
CA HIS A 3 0.75 15.46 12.21
C HIS A 3 1.82 15.63 11.12
N VAL A 4 1.75 14.78 10.09
CA VAL A 4 2.55 14.91 8.88
C VAL A 4 2.20 16.24 8.19
N PRO A 5 3.19 17.06 7.77
CA PRO A 5 2.92 18.36 7.14
C PRO A 5 2.10 18.26 5.84
N ASP A 6 1.27 19.28 5.59
CA ASP A 6 0.29 19.28 4.49
C ASP A 6 0.90 19.07 3.09
N ASN A 7 2.14 19.51 2.86
CA ASN A 7 2.83 19.33 1.59
C ASN A 7 3.10 17.86 1.26
N TYR A 8 3.06 16.94 2.23
CA TYR A 8 3.19 15.50 2.00
C TYR A 8 1.88 14.84 1.60
N LEU A 9 0.73 15.39 2.01
CA LEU A 9 -0.58 14.72 1.92
C LEU A 9 -1.04 14.56 0.48
N GLY A 10 -1.53 13.38 0.10
CA GLY A 10 -1.96 13.08 -1.25
C GLY A 10 -1.41 11.74 -1.74
N VAL A 11 -1.48 11.51 -3.05
CA VAL A 11 -0.85 10.38 -3.72
C VAL A 11 0.34 10.87 -4.52
N TRP A 12 1.49 10.24 -4.29
CA TRP A 12 2.72 10.44 -5.03
C TRP A 12 3.01 9.22 -5.88
N GLN A 13 3.18 9.44 -7.18
CA GLN A 13 3.66 8.42 -8.09
C GLN A 13 5.15 8.61 -8.31
N ARG A 14 5.92 7.55 -8.09
CA ARG A 14 7.35 7.58 -8.38
C ARG A 14 7.56 7.56 -9.89
N ARG A 15 8.38 8.48 -10.39
CA ARG A 15 8.80 8.55 -11.80
C ARG A 15 10.16 7.92 -12.03
N LEU A 16 10.99 7.89 -11.01
CA LEU A 16 12.37 7.44 -11.12
C LEU A 16 12.90 7.05 -9.73
N ILE A 17 13.69 5.98 -9.67
CA ILE A 17 14.75 5.82 -8.68
C ILE A 17 16.08 5.63 -9.40
N LYS A 18 17.13 6.27 -8.91
CA LYS A 18 18.50 6.04 -9.35
C LYS A 18 19.38 5.75 -8.15
N PHE A 19 20.12 4.65 -8.24
CA PHE A 19 21.08 4.21 -7.24
C PHE A 19 22.48 4.73 -7.57
N GLN A 20 23.31 4.88 -6.55
CA GLN A 20 24.73 5.23 -6.71
C GLN A 20 25.50 4.21 -7.56
N SER A 21 25.06 2.94 -7.57
CA SER A 21 25.59 1.88 -8.42
C SER A 21 25.37 2.11 -9.93
N GLY A 22 24.60 3.12 -10.31
CA GLY A 22 24.23 3.42 -11.69
C GLY A 22 22.97 2.72 -12.16
N ARG A 23 22.39 1.81 -11.35
CA ARG A 23 21.08 1.22 -11.62
C ARG A 23 20.00 2.30 -11.59
N VAL A 24 19.08 2.23 -12.55
CA VAL A 24 17.94 3.12 -12.68
C VAL A 24 16.69 2.27 -12.86
N ASP A 25 15.60 2.66 -12.19
CA ASP A 25 14.27 2.08 -12.40
C ASP A 25 13.25 3.22 -12.56
N SER A 26 12.60 3.26 -13.72
CA SER A 26 11.48 4.14 -14.04
C SER A 26 10.28 3.35 -14.57
N GLU A 27 10.30 2.02 -14.43
CA GLU A 27 9.29 1.13 -15.00
C GLU A 27 8.39 0.51 -13.93
N THR A 28 8.89 0.31 -12.71
CA THR A 28 8.06 -0.15 -11.60
C THR A 28 6.99 0.89 -11.29
N ALA A 29 5.72 0.47 -11.33
CA ALA A 29 4.61 1.31 -10.91
C ALA A 29 4.64 1.44 -9.38
N VAL A 30 4.95 2.64 -8.89
CA VAL A 30 5.03 2.91 -7.45
C VAL A 30 4.11 4.06 -7.07
N PHE A 31 3.24 3.79 -6.08
CA PHE A 31 2.29 4.74 -5.54
C PHE A 31 2.41 4.80 -4.03
N TRP A 32 2.67 6.00 -3.49
CA TRP A 32 2.66 6.29 -2.07
C TRP A 32 1.50 7.22 -1.75
N LEU A 33 0.55 6.76 -0.94
CA LEU A 33 -0.57 7.55 -0.45
C LEU A 33 -0.31 7.94 1.00
N GLN A 34 -0.26 9.25 1.25
CA GLN A 34 0.00 9.84 2.56
C GLN A 34 -1.23 10.60 3.09
N THR A 35 -1.65 10.25 4.30
CA THR A 35 -2.66 10.98 5.09
C THR A 35 -1.96 11.74 6.23
N PRO A 36 -2.67 12.52 7.09
CA PRO A 36 -2.03 13.25 8.19
C PRO A 36 -1.25 12.39 9.20
N ARG A 37 -1.39 11.06 9.13
CA ARG A 37 -0.60 10.13 9.95
C ARG A 37 -0.31 8.80 9.27
N LEU A 38 -1.34 8.12 8.77
CA LEU A 38 -1.21 6.82 8.10
C LEU A 38 -0.73 6.97 6.67
N PHE A 39 -0.02 5.96 6.19
CA PHE A 39 0.36 5.85 4.79
C PHE A 39 0.23 4.41 4.28
N ALA A 40 0.21 4.28 2.97
CA ALA A 40 0.47 3.01 2.30
C ALA A 40 1.25 3.25 1.00
N ASP A 41 2.12 2.30 0.64
CA ASP A 41 2.97 2.28 -0.54
C ASP A 41 2.76 0.96 -1.29
N LEU A 42 2.55 1.04 -2.60
CA LEU A 42 2.38 -0.09 -3.51
C LEU A 42 3.45 -0.05 -4.60
N ARG A 43 4.15 -1.16 -4.84
CA ARG A 43 5.17 -1.29 -5.91
C ARG A 43 4.94 -2.53 -6.74
N ILE A 44 4.53 -2.33 -7.99
CA ILE A 44 4.26 -3.39 -8.97
C ILE A 44 5.33 -3.36 -10.06
N PRO A 45 6.21 -4.38 -10.16
CA PRO A 45 7.14 -4.53 -11.27
C PRO A 45 6.42 -4.61 -12.63
N PRO A 46 7.04 -4.19 -13.74
CA PRO A 46 6.41 -4.11 -15.05
C PRO A 46 6.21 -5.47 -15.74
N VAL A 47 6.27 -6.57 -14.99
CA VAL A 47 6.13 -7.93 -15.52
C VAL A 47 4.65 -8.29 -15.56
N PRO A 48 4.06 -8.54 -16.75
CA PRO A 48 2.66 -8.90 -16.85
C PRO A 48 2.38 -10.23 -16.15
N LEU A 49 1.27 -10.29 -15.42
CA LEU A 49 0.76 -11.50 -14.79
C LEU A 49 -0.65 -11.78 -15.27
N PRO A 50 -1.05 -13.05 -15.42
CA PRO A 50 -2.43 -13.37 -15.78
C PRO A 50 -3.37 -12.95 -14.64
N ALA A 51 -4.54 -12.40 -14.99
CA ALA A 51 -5.58 -12.00 -14.05
C ALA A 51 -6.30 -13.23 -13.47
N LEU A 52 -5.60 -14.01 -12.66
CA LEU A 52 -6.04 -15.25 -12.04
C LEU A 52 -5.93 -15.17 -10.51
N SER A 53 -6.63 -16.07 -9.81
CA SER A 53 -6.46 -16.21 -8.36
C SER A 53 -5.11 -16.86 -8.02
N LEU A 54 -4.61 -16.66 -6.80
CA LEU A 54 -3.30 -17.19 -6.39
C LEU A 54 -3.20 -18.72 -6.53
N GLU A 55 -4.31 -19.44 -6.36
CA GLU A 55 -4.42 -20.89 -6.48
C GLU A 55 -4.34 -21.39 -7.93
N GLN A 56 -4.67 -20.52 -8.89
CA GLN A 56 -4.65 -20.84 -10.33
C GLN A 56 -3.31 -20.49 -10.99
N LEU A 57 -2.48 -19.68 -10.32
CA LEU A 57 -1.16 -19.30 -10.79
C LEU A 57 -0.18 -20.47 -10.73
N ASN A 58 0.79 -20.47 -11.65
CA ASN A 58 1.84 -21.46 -11.66
C ASN A 58 3.05 -20.99 -10.83
N HIS A 59 4.04 -21.87 -10.64
CA HIS A 59 5.23 -21.55 -9.84
C HIS A 59 6.05 -20.36 -10.37
N ALA A 60 6.15 -20.18 -11.69
CA ALA A 60 6.85 -19.02 -12.25
C ALA A 60 6.12 -17.71 -11.94
N ASP A 61 4.78 -17.71 -12.03
CA ASP A 61 3.95 -16.57 -11.65
C ASP A 61 4.12 -16.23 -10.16
N TRP A 62 4.18 -17.23 -9.28
CA TRP A 62 4.44 -17.04 -7.85
C TRP A 62 5.80 -16.40 -7.58
N LEU A 63 6.84 -16.84 -8.30
CA LEU A 63 8.16 -16.22 -8.20
C LEU A 63 8.13 -14.77 -8.68
N THR A 64 7.40 -14.46 -9.76
CA THR A 64 7.22 -13.06 -10.20
C THR A 64 6.46 -12.22 -9.17
N LEU A 65 5.38 -12.76 -8.58
CA LEU A 65 4.66 -12.08 -7.49
C LEU A 65 5.52 -11.83 -6.26
N SER A 66 6.48 -12.72 -5.97
CA SER A 66 7.39 -12.56 -4.84
C SER A 66 8.37 -11.39 -4.97
N GLU A 67 8.48 -10.78 -6.16
CA GLU A 67 9.29 -9.58 -6.43
C GLU A 67 8.54 -8.27 -6.16
N GLN A 68 7.21 -8.33 -5.97
CA GLN A 68 6.42 -7.14 -5.63
C GLN A 68 6.79 -6.61 -4.26
N LYS A 69 6.53 -5.32 -4.03
CA LYS A 69 6.68 -4.73 -2.70
C LYS A 69 5.46 -3.89 -2.38
N GLY A 70 5.22 -3.71 -1.11
CA GLY A 70 4.17 -2.84 -0.63
C GLY A 70 4.09 -2.92 0.88
N PHE A 71 3.71 -1.82 1.51
CA PHE A 71 3.70 -1.71 2.96
C PHE A 71 2.76 -0.59 3.40
N ALA A 72 2.37 -0.63 4.67
CA ALA A 72 1.53 0.39 5.28
C ALA A 72 1.94 0.61 6.74
N GLY A 73 1.68 1.80 7.27
CA GLY A 73 2.06 2.15 8.62
C GLY A 73 1.84 3.62 8.96
N VAL A 74 2.73 4.16 9.80
CA VAL A 74 2.70 5.55 10.26
C VAL A 74 3.94 6.30 9.78
N THR A 75 3.74 7.55 9.39
CA THR A 75 4.81 8.43 8.93
C THR A 75 5.20 9.40 10.03
N GLU A 76 6.51 9.57 10.23
CA GLU A 76 7.08 10.58 11.11
C GLU A 76 7.94 11.53 10.28
N VAL A 77 7.76 12.84 10.49
CA VAL A 77 8.52 13.88 9.78
C VAL A 77 9.21 14.77 10.80
N ASN A 78 10.52 14.91 10.65
CA ASN A 78 11.37 15.81 11.43
C ASN A 78 12.18 16.70 10.49
N GLY A 79 11.73 17.95 10.31
CA GLY A 79 12.32 18.86 9.33
C GLY A 79 12.10 18.34 7.91
N ASP A 80 13.20 18.08 7.20
CA ASP A 80 13.21 17.48 5.86
C ASP A 80 13.43 15.96 5.89
N ILE A 81 13.49 15.34 7.06
CA ILE A 81 13.64 13.89 7.19
C ILE A 81 12.28 13.24 7.41
N CYS A 82 11.95 12.26 6.58
CA CYS A 82 10.73 11.46 6.65
C CYS A 82 11.09 10.01 6.94
N GLN A 83 10.47 9.43 7.96
CA GLN A 83 10.60 8.02 8.32
C GLN A 83 9.24 7.33 8.21
N TRP A 84 9.22 6.20 7.52
CA TRP A 84 8.05 5.35 7.32
C TRP A 84 8.14 4.14 8.25
N HIS A 85 7.43 4.19 9.36
CA HIS A 85 7.36 3.07 10.30
C HIS A 85 6.41 2.02 9.75
N ARG A 86 6.95 1.03 9.03
CA ARG A 86 6.18 -0.07 8.42
C ARG A 86 5.60 -0.99 9.49
N LYS A 87 4.27 -1.18 9.45
CA LYS A 87 3.51 -2.03 10.39
C LYS A 87 2.83 -3.21 9.70
N LEU A 88 2.78 -3.16 8.38
CA LEU A 88 2.36 -4.21 7.46
C LEU A 88 3.35 -4.17 6.29
N ASP A 89 3.88 -5.34 5.90
CA ASP A 89 4.82 -5.45 4.79
C ASP A 89 4.48 -6.66 3.91
N TYR A 90 4.57 -6.47 2.59
CA TYR A 90 4.45 -7.53 1.61
C TYR A 90 5.68 -8.43 1.61
N GLN A 91 6.88 -7.85 1.78
CA GLN A 91 8.10 -8.61 1.96
C GLN A 91 8.25 -9.08 3.42
N PRO A 92 9.09 -10.10 3.69
CA PRO A 92 9.56 -10.36 5.05
C PRO A 92 10.04 -9.09 5.74
N VAL A 93 9.70 -8.93 7.02
CA VAL A 93 10.10 -7.74 7.78
C VAL A 93 11.62 -7.61 7.78
N SER A 94 12.11 -6.45 7.37
CA SER A 94 13.53 -6.04 7.42
C SER A 94 13.84 -5.30 8.71
N THR A 95 15.09 -5.34 9.14
CA THR A 95 15.62 -4.51 10.24
C THR A 95 16.08 -3.13 9.78
N GLU A 96 16.14 -2.90 8.46
CA GLU A 96 16.52 -1.61 7.89
C GLU A 96 15.40 -0.58 8.09
N GLU A 97 15.79 0.62 8.50
CA GLU A 97 14.86 1.74 8.62
C GLU A 97 14.46 2.24 7.23
N ASP A 98 13.17 2.50 7.05
CA ASP A 98 12.66 3.17 5.86
C ASP A 98 12.65 4.67 6.12
N ILE A 99 13.70 5.36 5.67
CA ILE A 99 13.95 6.77 5.97
C ILE A 99 14.60 7.48 4.78
N GLY A 100 14.12 8.69 4.51
CA GLY A 100 14.55 9.50 3.37
C GLY A 100 14.56 10.99 3.72
N ARG A 101 15.36 11.75 2.96
CA ARG A 101 15.38 13.22 3.00
C ARG A 101 14.53 13.76 1.86
N MET A 102 13.66 14.70 2.18
CA MET A 102 12.56 15.15 1.33
C MET A 102 12.78 16.59 0.88
N HIS A 103 12.92 16.78 -0.42
CA HIS A 103 13.08 18.08 -1.05
C HIS A 103 11.92 18.35 -2.01
N PHE A 104 10.99 19.21 -1.60
CA PHE A 104 9.89 19.66 -2.45
C PHE A 104 10.38 20.75 -3.39
N GLU A 105 10.54 20.42 -4.68
CA GLU A 105 10.84 21.39 -5.73
C GLU A 105 9.61 22.26 -6.03
N THR A 106 8.42 21.66 -5.96
CA THR A 106 7.12 22.34 -6.08
C THR A 106 6.08 21.64 -5.19
N SER A 107 4.83 22.13 -5.17
CA SER A 107 3.73 21.41 -4.48
C SER A 107 3.37 20.09 -5.13
N GLU A 108 3.77 19.85 -6.39
CA GLU A 108 3.41 18.66 -7.17
C GLU A 108 4.63 17.79 -7.51
N ARG A 109 5.83 18.18 -7.06
CA ARG A 109 7.08 17.50 -7.37
C ARG A 109 8.00 17.45 -6.16
N LEU A 110 8.44 16.25 -5.84
CA LEU A 110 9.22 15.91 -4.68
C LEU A 110 10.44 15.08 -5.11
N VAL A 111 11.60 15.43 -4.59
CA VAL A 111 12.82 14.63 -4.70
C VAL A 111 13.11 14.05 -3.34
N GLU A 112 13.29 12.74 -3.28
CA GLU A 112 13.71 12.03 -2.09
C GLU A 112 15.16 11.57 -2.26
N THR A 113 16.00 11.69 -1.23
CA THR A 113 17.35 11.13 -1.21
C THR A 113 17.57 10.26 0.01
N ALA A 114 18.36 9.21 -0.16
CA ALA A 114 18.90 8.46 0.97
C ALA A 114 19.73 9.37 1.86
N LEU A 115 19.81 9.07 3.16
CA LEU A 115 20.62 9.86 4.09
C LEU A 115 22.12 9.77 3.80
N ASP A 116 22.56 8.66 3.19
CA ASP A 116 23.92 8.34 2.79
C ASP A 116 24.18 8.55 1.29
N ASP A 117 23.26 9.21 0.58
CA ASP A 117 23.31 9.46 -0.87
C ASP A 117 23.36 8.19 -1.74
N SER A 118 22.98 7.03 -1.20
CA SER A 118 22.98 5.74 -1.93
C SER A 118 21.91 5.66 -3.03
N TYR A 119 20.83 6.45 -2.93
CA TYR A 119 19.82 6.60 -3.98
C TYR A 119 19.17 7.99 -3.96
N TYR A 120 18.52 8.33 -5.07
CA TYR A 120 17.49 9.36 -5.08
C TYR A 120 16.28 8.93 -5.90
N GLU A 121 15.10 9.43 -5.52
CA GLU A 121 13.83 9.20 -6.19
C GLU A 121 13.20 10.52 -6.62
N ILE A 122 12.44 10.47 -7.72
CA ILE A 122 11.62 11.59 -8.19
C ILE A 122 10.17 11.16 -8.09
N TRP A 123 9.38 11.98 -7.42
CA TRP A 123 7.97 11.77 -7.15
C TRP A 123 7.14 12.90 -7.74
N GLU A 124 6.02 12.56 -8.36
CA GLU A 124 5.03 13.51 -8.83
C GLU A 124 3.68 13.24 -8.16
N ARG A 125 3.02 14.30 -7.72
CA ARG A 125 1.70 14.18 -7.12
C ARG A 125 0.66 13.89 -8.19
N LEU A 126 -0.26 12.97 -7.90
CA LEU A 126 -1.43 12.78 -8.75
C LEU A 126 -2.43 13.93 -8.53
N PRO A 127 -2.94 14.56 -9.60
CA PRO A 127 -3.74 15.78 -9.50
C PRO A 127 -5.04 15.59 -8.71
N ASP A 128 -5.71 14.45 -8.89
CA ASP A 128 -6.98 14.13 -8.23
C ASP A 128 -6.80 13.64 -6.78
N SER A 129 -5.58 13.72 -6.22
CA SER A 129 -5.30 13.29 -4.83
C SER A 129 -5.39 14.41 -3.80
N ARG A 130 -5.69 15.64 -4.24
CA ARG A 130 -5.87 16.80 -3.36
C ARG A 130 -7.23 16.76 -2.66
N GLY A 131 -7.30 17.34 -1.48
CA GLY A 131 -8.53 17.50 -0.71
C GLY A 131 -8.53 16.63 0.54
N THR A 132 -9.68 16.07 0.87
CA THR A 132 -9.87 15.29 2.10
C THR A 132 -8.98 14.05 2.10
N CYS A 133 -8.16 13.93 3.14
CA CYS A 133 -7.37 12.74 3.42
C CYS A 133 -7.93 12.03 4.65
N ARG A 134 -8.12 10.72 4.57
CA ARG A 134 -8.65 9.90 5.66
C ARG A 134 -7.90 8.59 5.71
N GLY A 135 -7.69 8.07 6.91
CA GLY A 135 -7.06 6.77 7.08
C GLY A 135 -7.66 6.08 8.29
N GLN A 136 -7.76 4.75 8.21
CA GLN A 136 -8.12 3.93 9.34
C GLN A 136 -7.28 2.66 9.38
N TRP A 137 -6.67 2.41 10.53
CA TRP A 137 -6.05 1.13 10.84
C TRP A 137 -7.13 0.16 11.32
N LEU A 138 -7.04 -1.08 10.86
CA LEU A 138 -7.99 -2.15 11.12
C LEU A 138 -7.27 -3.35 11.70
N GLN A 139 -8.00 -4.13 12.47
CA GLN A 139 -7.58 -5.44 12.95
C GLN A 139 -8.72 -6.44 12.74
N ALA A 140 -8.41 -7.72 12.52
CA ALA A 140 -9.45 -8.72 12.45
C ALA A 140 -10.14 -8.87 13.82
N VAL A 141 -11.43 -9.19 13.79
CA VAL A 141 -12.22 -9.40 15.02
C VAL A 141 -11.82 -10.70 15.71
N ASP A 142 -11.50 -11.73 14.93
CA ASP A 142 -11.14 -13.09 15.37
C ASP A 142 -9.64 -13.27 15.61
N ASP A 143 -8.77 -12.47 14.99
CA ASP A 143 -7.32 -12.49 15.18
C ASP A 143 -6.69 -11.08 15.17
N PRO A 144 -6.40 -10.49 16.35
CA PRO A 144 -5.80 -9.16 16.44
C PRO A 144 -4.40 -9.04 15.80
N ALA A 145 -3.69 -10.15 15.53
CA ALA A 145 -2.41 -10.10 14.82
C ALA A 145 -2.60 -9.81 13.32
N ARG A 146 -3.80 -10.04 12.81
CA ARG A 146 -4.15 -9.75 11.43
C ARG A 146 -4.64 -8.31 11.31
N VAL A 147 -3.94 -7.52 10.50
CA VAL A 147 -4.13 -6.07 10.40
C VAL A 147 -4.41 -5.64 8.97
N ALA A 148 -5.07 -4.50 8.83
CA ALA A 148 -5.28 -3.85 7.55
C ALA A 148 -5.27 -2.32 7.71
N CYS A 149 -5.18 -1.62 6.59
CA CYS A 149 -5.17 -0.17 6.51
C CYS A 149 -5.96 0.25 5.28
N LEU A 150 -6.93 1.16 5.45
CA LEU A 150 -7.57 1.83 4.34
C LEU A 150 -7.26 3.32 4.42
N VAL A 151 -6.59 3.84 3.40
CA VAL A 151 -6.24 5.26 3.28
C VAL A 151 -6.84 5.84 2.01
N LEU A 152 -7.32 7.08 2.10
CA LEU A 152 -7.94 7.86 1.04
C LEU A 152 -7.28 9.22 0.94
N ALA A 153 -7.11 9.71 -0.29
CA ALA A 153 -6.70 11.07 -0.58
C ALA A 153 -7.32 11.54 -1.90
N GLY A 154 -8.19 12.56 -1.84
CA GLY A 154 -8.91 13.06 -3.01
C GLY A 154 -9.86 12.00 -3.57
N ASP A 155 -9.65 11.57 -4.83
CA ASP A 155 -10.41 10.49 -5.50
C ASP A 155 -9.77 9.09 -5.35
N TYR A 156 -8.61 9.01 -4.71
CA TYR A 156 -7.82 7.78 -4.62
C TYR A 156 -8.00 7.06 -3.29
N PHE A 157 -7.91 5.73 -3.34
CA PHE A 157 -7.74 4.88 -2.18
C PHE A 157 -6.50 3.98 -2.33
N LEU A 158 -5.97 3.55 -1.19
CA LEU A 158 -5.07 2.40 -1.10
C LEU A 158 -5.52 1.56 0.09
N PHE A 159 -5.84 0.30 -0.18
CA PHE A 159 -6.17 -0.70 0.83
C PHE A 159 -5.01 -1.68 0.97
N ALA A 160 -4.54 -1.91 2.20
CA ALA A 160 -3.51 -2.89 2.51
C ALA A 160 -4.04 -3.87 3.58
N ALA A 161 -3.87 -5.17 3.40
CA ALA A 161 -4.23 -6.19 4.38
C ALA A 161 -3.15 -7.27 4.51
N SER A 162 -2.82 -7.60 5.77
CA SER A 162 -1.82 -8.61 6.06
C SER A 162 -2.31 -10.02 5.73
N ARG A 163 -1.35 -10.91 5.55
CA ARG A 163 -1.57 -12.35 5.49
C ARG A 163 -2.25 -12.84 6.75
N ALA A 164 -2.94 -13.98 6.64
CA ALA A 164 -3.43 -14.72 7.81
C ALA A 164 -2.27 -15.34 8.62
N VAL A 165 -1.19 -15.75 7.94
CA VAL A 165 0.02 -16.27 8.59
C VAL A 165 1.19 -15.37 8.22
N ALA A 166 1.85 -14.82 9.24
CA ALA A 166 3.02 -13.97 9.05
C ALA A 166 4.18 -14.75 8.42
N LEU A 167 4.97 -14.07 7.59
CA LEU A 167 6.22 -14.61 7.07
C LEU A 167 7.27 -14.67 8.19
N ASN A 168 8.22 -15.58 8.07
CA ASN A 168 9.45 -15.49 8.84
C ASN A 168 10.18 -14.18 8.46
N PRO A 169 10.75 -13.45 9.43
CA PRO A 169 11.45 -12.21 9.15
C PRO A 169 12.77 -12.45 8.40
N GLY A 170 13.23 -11.42 7.69
CA GLY A 170 14.50 -11.41 6.97
C GLY A 170 14.48 -12.07 5.59
N GLY A 171 15.45 -11.66 4.75
CA GLY A 171 15.58 -12.13 3.38
C GLY A 171 14.50 -11.57 2.44
N HIS A 172 14.42 -12.15 1.25
CA HIS A 172 13.44 -11.78 0.23
C HIS A 172 12.33 -12.83 0.13
N LEU A 173 11.07 -12.43 -0.13
CA LEU A 173 9.94 -13.36 -0.21
C LEU A 173 10.21 -14.51 -1.18
N ARG A 174 10.86 -14.22 -2.30
CA ARG A 174 11.29 -15.22 -3.30
C ARG A 174 12.05 -16.41 -2.70
N GLU A 175 12.90 -16.15 -1.72
CA GLU A 175 13.75 -17.16 -1.08
C GLU A 175 12.94 -18.10 -0.18
N HIS A 176 11.74 -17.67 0.22
CA HIS A 176 10.85 -18.39 1.12
C HIS A 176 9.67 -19.06 0.40
N ILE A 177 9.46 -18.80 -0.89
CA ILE A 177 8.32 -19.36 -1.65
C ILE A 177 8.39 -20.89 -1.68
N ASP A 178 7.37 -21.53 -1.11
CA ASP A 178 7.17 -22.97 -1.13
C ASP A 178 5.90 -23.31 -1.93
N ALA A 179 6.00 -24.20 -2.93
CA ALA A 179 4.88 -24.54 -3.79
C ALA A 179 3.63 -25.06 -3.04
N ALA A 180 3.80 -25.67 -1.87
CA ALA A 180 2.69 -26.15 -1.04
C ALA A 180 1.96 -25.03 -0.28
N THR A 181 2.61 -23.87 -0.08
CA THR A 181 2.06 -22.75 0.71
C THR A 181 2.11 -21.39 0.01
N ALA A 182 2.52 -21.35 -1.26
CA ALA A 182 2.73 -20.13 -2.02
C ALA A 182 1.49 -19.22 -2.06
N PRO A 183 0.24 -19.71 -2.28
CA PRO A 183 -0.93 -18.86 -2.20
C PRO A 183 -1.08 -18.15 -0.84
N GLN A 184 -0.81 -18.83 0.27
CA GLN A 184 -0.86 -18.25 1.61
C GLN A 184 0.27 -17.24 1.84
N GLN A 185 1.48 -17.54 1.34
CA GLN A 185 2.63 -16.63 1.40
C GLN A 185 2.47 -15.41 0.50
N LEU A 186 1.61 -15.45 -0.51
CA LEU A 186 1.35 -14.35 -1.44
C LEU A 186 0.04 -13.60 -1.12
N ALA A 187 -0.78 -14.10 -0.19
CA ALA A 187 -2.05 -13.50 0.25
C ALA A 187 -1.87 -12.26 1.15
N CYS A 188 -1.01 -11.32 0.74
CA CYS A 188 -0.89 -9.97 1.28
C CYS A 188 -1.44 -9.00 0.23
N GLU A 189 -2.59 -8.41 0.51
CA GLU A 189 -3.25 -7.54 -0.45
C GLU A 189 -2.79 -6.10 -0.26
N LEU A 190 -2.33 -5.47 -1.34
CA LEU A 190 -2.31 -4.03 -1.47
C LEU A 190 -2.98 -3.67 -2.78
N SER A 191 -4.07 -2.92 -2.71
CA SER A 191 -4.91 -2.54 -3.85
C SER A 191 -5.06 -1.02 -3.89
N PHE A 192 -4.65 -0.42 -4.99
CA PHE A 192 -4.70 1.02 -5.25
C PHE A 192 -5.69 1.31 -6.38
N GLY A 193 -6.46 2.38 -6.24
CA GLY A 193 -7.39 2.78 -7.29
C GLY A 193 -8.23 3.99 -6.93
N ARG A 194 -9.41 4.10 -7.55
CA ARG A 194 -10.27 5.28 -7.47
C ARG A 194 -11.69 4.94 -7.02
N HIS A 195 -12.22 5.77 -6.14
CA HIS A 195 -13.58 5.60 -5.62
C HIS A 195 -14.64 6.41 -6.38
N HIS A 196 -14.24 7.36 -7.22
CA HIS A 196 -15.14 8.18 -8.06
C HIS A 196 -16.28 8.84 -7.28
N GLY A 197 -15.95 9.35 -6.08
CA GLY A 197 -16.91 9.87 -5.10
C GLY A 197 -18.08 8.94 -4.77
N GLY A 198 -17.93 7.62 -4.85
CA GLY A 198 -19.00 6.64 -4.62
C GLY A 198 -20.06 6.58 -5.73
N LYS A 199 -19.86 7.25 -6.87
CA LYS A 199 -20.84 7.20 -7.99
C LYS A 199 -20.80 5.88 -8.76
N ASN A 200 -19.63 5.25 -8.74
CA ASN A 200 -19.35 3.93 -9.31
C ASN A 200 -18.75 3.05 -8.20
N PRO A 201 -18.74 1.72 -8.37
CA PRO A 201 -17.94 0.85 -7.51
C PRO A 201 -16.48 1.32 -7.49
N TRP A 202 -15.82 1.17 -6.34
CA TRP A 202 -14.45 1.63 -6.14
C TRP A 202 -13.50 0.75 -6.94
N HIS A 203 -12.99 1.28 -8.06
CA HIS A 203 -12.23 0.53 -9.05
C HIS A 203 -10.78 0.33 -8.60
N ILE A 204 -10.27 -0.90 -8.68
CA ILE A 204 -8.86 -1.23 -8.40
C ILE A 204 -8.04 -1.10 -9.70
N ASP A 205 -7.13 -0.13 -9.75
CA ASP A 205 -6.25 0.11 -10.90
C ASP A 205 -4.98 -0.77 -10.84
N TYR A 206 -4.45 -0.98 -9.64
CA TYR A 206 -3.26 -1.78 -9.37
C TYR A 206 -3.45 -2.63 -8.12
N SER A 207 -2.96 -3.87 -8.12
CA SER A 207 -2.99 -4.73 -6.95
C SER A 207 -1.82 -5.70 -6.91
N THR A 208 -1.41 -6.09 -5.69
CA THR A 208 -0.52 -7.25 -5.49
C THR A 208 -1.21 -8.57 -5.84
N LEU A 209 -2.55 -8.58 -5.95
CA LEU A 209 -3.35 -9.71 -6.38
C LEU A 209 -3.81 -9.48 -7.83
N PRO A 210 -3.20 -10.12 -8.85
CA PRO A 210 -3.49 -9.83 -10.26
C PRO A 210 -4.97 -9.96 -10.63
N GLY A 211 -5.68 -10.93 -10.04
CA GLY A 211 -7.11 -11.12 -10.26
C GLY A 211 -8.01 -9.98 -9.75
N GLN A 212 -7.49 -9.06 -8.92
CA GLN A 212 -8.25 -7.91 -8.41
C GLN A 212 -8.16 -6.67 -9.30
N VAL A 213 -7.21 -6.61 -10.24
CA VAL A 213 -7.11 -5.49 -11.17
C VAL A 213 -8.38 -5.42 -12.03
N GLY A 214 -9.02 -4.24 -12.05
CA GLY A 214 -10.30 -4.02 -12.71
C GLY A 214 -11.53 -4.46 -11.92
N GLN A 215 -11.37 -5.08 -10.76
CA GLN A 215 -12.46 -5.44 -9.87
C GLN A 215 -12.80 -4.30 -8.90
N PRO A 216 -14.03 -4.26 -8.36
CA PRO A 216 -14.39 -3.31 -7.32
C PRO A 216 -13.84 -3.75 -5.95
N LEU A 217 -13.18 -2.84 -5.22
CA LEU A 217 -12.86 -3.04 -3.81
C LEU A 217 -14.13 -2.93 -2.94
N LEU A 218 -14.96 -1.93 -3.23
CA LEU A 218 -16.22 -1.65 -2.54
C LEU A 218 -17.29 -1.27 -3.56
N SER A 219 -18.55 -1.47 -3.19
CA SER A 219 -19.70 -1.12 -4.02
C SER A 219 -19.96 0.39 -4.06
N ALA A 220 -20.76 0.84 -5.04
CA ALA A 220 -21.08 2.26 -5.22
C ALA A 220 -21.91 2.86 -4.07
N ASP A 221 -22.63 2.05 -3.30
CA ASP A 221 -23.42 2.50 -2.15
C ASP A 221 -22.58 2.78 -0.89
N ILE A 222 -21.25 2.65 -0.98
CA ILE A 222 -20.30 3.12 0.03
C ILE A 222 -19.77 4.50 -0.36
N ASP A 223 -20.24 5.53 0.35
CA ASP A 223 -19.80 6.91 0.14
C ASP A 223 -18.42 7.15 0.81
N PRO A 224 -17.35 7.44 0.04
CA PRO A 224 -16.02 7.74 0.57
C PRO A 224 -15.98 8.99 1.48
N HIS A 225 -16.97 9.87 1.36
CA HIS A 225 -17.08 11.12 2.11
C HIS A 225 -17.96 11.00 3.35
N ALA A 226 -18.65 9.88 3.55
CA ALA A 226 -19.50 9.66 4.72
C ALA A 226 -18.68 9.74 6.03
N SER A 227 -19.17 10.48 7.02
CA SER A 227 -18.46 10.63 8.30
C SER A 227 -18.24 9.30 9.01
N GLU A 228 -19.19 8.38 8.81
CA GLU A 228 -19.32 7.06 9.38
C GLU A 228 -18.71 5.94 8.53
N LEU A 229 -17.97 6.27 7.45
CA LEU A 229 -17.34 5.29 6.53
C LEU A 229 -16.67 4.13 7.27
N PHE A 230 -15.82 4.42 8.26
CA PHE A 230 -15.06 3.40 9.00
C PHE A 230 -15.86 2.66 10.07
N SER A 231 -17.11 3.06 10.31
CA SER A 231 -18.06 2.34 11.15
C SER A 231 -19.12 1.58 10.36
N ASP A 232 -19.10 1.65 9.02
CA ASP A 232 -20.06 0.95 8.16
C ASP A 232 -19.82 -0.57 8.26
N PRO A 233 -20.81 -1.36 8.75
CA PRO A 233 -20.66 -2.81 8.85
C PRO A 233 -20.43 -3.50 7.51
N ARG A 234 -20.96 -2.94 6.41
CA ARG A 234 -20.78 -3.50 5.06
C ARG A 234 -19.30 -3.45 4.69
N LEU A 235 -18.66 -2.29 4.85
CA LEU A 235 -17.22 -2.12 4.64
C LEU A 235 -16.43 -3.06 5.55
N LEU A 236 -16.69 -3.04 6.85
CA LEU A 236 -15.92 -3.83 7.82
C LEU A 236 -16.05 -5.34 7.60
N SER A 237 -17.17 -5.83 7.08
CA SER A 237 -17.42 -7.25 6.86
C SER A 237 -16.79 -7.82 5.57
N SER A 238 -16.54 -6.99 4.55
CA SER A 238 -16.18 -7.46 3.20
C SER A 238 -14.95 -6.78 2.59
N LEU A 239 -14.23 -5.95 3.33
CA LEU A 239 -13.07 -5.23 2.79
C LEU A 239 -11.90 -6.18 2.51
N GLY A 240 -11.55 -6.30 1.22
CA GLY A 240 -10.43 -7.11 0.74
C GLY A 240 -10.79 -8.53 0.34
N THR A 241 -9.97 -9.11 -0.54
CA THR A 241 -10.11 -10.46 -1.12
C THR A 241 -10.14 -11.54 -0.05
N TYR A 242 -9.27 -11.42 0.94
CA TYR A 242 -9.08 -12.40 1.99
C TYR A 242 -9.69 -11.92 3.31
N ALA A 243 -10.81 -11.20 3.33
CA ALA A 243 -11.39 -10.66 4.57
C ALA A 243 -11.50 -11.71 5.71
N PRO A 244 -11.26 -11.35 6.98
CA PRO A 244 -11.40 -12.27 8.11
C PRO A 244 -12.84 -12.78 8.24
N ALA A 245 -13.02 -13.98 8.77
CA ALA A 245 -14.35 -14.60 8.84
C ALA A 245 -15.32 -13.80 9.73
N ALA A 246 -14.80 -13.23 10.82
CA ALA A 246 -15.56 -12.34 11.70
C ALA A 246 -15.51 -10.84 11.27
N GLY A 247 -14.91 -10.55 10.11
CA GLY A 247 -14.71 -9.21 9.60
C GLY A 247 -13.60 -8.43 10.31
N TRP A 248 -13.45 -7.17 9.89
CA TRP A 248 -12.54 -6.19 10.46
C TRP A 248 -13.23 -5.38 11.55
N ARG A 249 -12.43 -4.77 12.42
CA ARG A 249 -12.84 -3.68 13.31
C ARG A 249 -11.79 -2.58 13.30
N CYS A 250 -12.23 -1.35 13.57
CA CYS A 250 -11.31 -0.25 13.79
C CYS A 250 -10.34 -0.57 14.93
N ALA A 251 -9.07 -0.26 14.70
CA ALA A 251 -8.02 -0.32 15.70
C ALA A 251 -7.46 1.10 15.92
N PRO A 252 -6.86 1.38 17.09
CA PRO A 252 -5.98 2.52 17.22
C PRO A 252 -4.89 2.48 16.16
N GLU A 253 -4.40 3.66 15.79
CA GLU A 253 -3.24 3.79 14.93
C GLU A 253 -2.01 3.08 15.58
N PRO A 254 -1.18 2.38 14.79
CA PRO A 254 -0.12 1.48 15.26
C PRO A 254 1.20 2.17 15.68
#